data_AF-A0A0C3C6E7-F1
#
_entry.id   AF-A0A0C3C6E7-F1
#
_cell.length_a   1.000
_cell.length_b   1.000
_cell.length_c   1.000
_cell.angle_alpha   90.00
_cell.angle_beta   90.00
_cell.angle_gamma   90.00
#
_symmetry.space_group_name_H-M   'P 1'
#
loop_
_entity.id
_entity.type
_entity.pdbx_description
1 polymer ?
#
loop_
_entity_poly.entity_id
_entity_poly.type
_entity_poly.pdbx_seq_one_letter_code
_entity_poly.pdbx_strand_id
1 'polypeptide(L)'
;MFSLPQTQHDIPSPSGLHIVPVAEDSKALRILILHCYPLDLQDEENDVIDIARAIVAARKYVMDIAEKRMEKILFSKALSLVEDRPLHIYALACRYGFEELGRAAVRRTLEIRPYRLSPSPELKHISGMDMYQLNQCRHRCAHALWDWYFGTKHAFEDQGSYGEPIEVPYVWFDERPHNWIKEHNKEEHTCTFEWTRVLRQDDWSSYISPDLDEDNYIIYATSWWTTYFVQLMKAIEVCPTRRTVFKFSDQAYYDALAASSSCTFCRLDAARHLDYFKEDFAKKLDEIVTQAVGELEFQTP
;
A
#
# COMPACT_ATOMS: atom_id res chain seq x y z
N MET A 1 -6.77 -11.38 -48.08
CA MET A 1 -5.81 -12.11 -48.93
C MET A 1 -4.43 -11.54 -48.62
N PHE A 2 -3.75 -12.11 -47.63
CA PHE A 2 -2.41 -11.68 -47.21
C PHE A 2 -1.38 -12.37 -48.11
N SER A 3 -0.92 -11.69 -49.15
CA SER A 3 0.26 -12.10 -49.92
C SER A 3 1.48 -11.42 -49.32
N LEU A 4 1.97 -11.95 -48.19
CA LEU A 4 3.28 -11.56 -47.68
C LEU A 4 4.34 -12.17 -48.60
N PRO A 5 5.34 -11.41 -49.07
CA PRO A 5 6.46 -11.96 -49.83
C PRO A 5 7.23 -12.91 -48.91
N GLN A 6 7.14 -14.21 -49.21
CA GLN A 6 7.94 -15.23 -48.55
C GLN A 6 9.38 -15.09 -49.03
N THR A 7 10.30 -14.79 -48.12
CA THR A 7 11.73 -14.79 -48.41
C THR A 7 12.17 -16.20 -48.78
N GLN A 8 12.86 -16.36 -49.91
CA GLN A 8 13.31 -17.61 -50.53
C GLN A 8 14.36 -18.41 -49.72
N HIS A 9 14.38 -18.28 -48.39
CA HIS A 9 15.12 -19.13 -47.48
C HIS A 9 14.18 -20.17 -46.88
N ASP A 10 13.63 -21.03 -47.74
CA ASP A 10 12.89 -22.21 -47.30
C ASP A 10 13.86 -23.11 -46.54
N ILE A 11 13.71 -23.17 -45.22
CA ILE A 11 14.22 -24.29 -44.44
C ILE A 11 13.46 -25.52 -44.98
N PRO A 12 14.13 -26.53 -45.57
CA PRO A 12 13.43 -27.66 -46.16
C PRO A 12 12.63 -28.39 -45.08
N SER A 13 11.31 -28.26 -45.15
CA SER A 13 10.40 -29.07 -44.34
C SER A 13 10.42 -30.50 -44.89
N PRO A 14 10.58 -31.54 -44.05
CA PRO A 14 10.48 -32.94 -44.47
C PRO A 14 9.15 -33.28 -45.18
N SER A 15 8.11 -32.46 -45.00
CA SER A 15 6.77 -32.65 -45.54
C SER A 15 6.37 -31.69 -46.67
N GLY A 16 7.27 -30.79 -47.10
CA GLY A 16 6.95 -29.77 -48.13
C GLY A 16 6.00 -28.65 -47.67
N LEU A 17 5.74 -28.56 -46.37
CA LEU A 17 4.92 -27.49 -45.77
C LEU A 17 5.76 -26.22 -45.56
N HIS A 18 5.16 -25.06 -45.81
CA HIS A 18 5.78 -23.76 -45.55
C HIS A 18 5.98 -23.54 -44.04
N ILE A 19 7.21 -23.22 -43.63
CA ILE A 19 7.57 -22.98 -42.22
C ILE A 19 7.64 -21.47 -41.98
N VAL A 20 6.82 -20.98 -41.03
CA VAL A 20 6.91 -19.59 -40.54
C VAL A 20 7.57 -19.62 -39.16
N PRO A 21 8.81 -19.11 -39.01
CA PRO A 21 9.42 -18.98 -37.69
C PRO A 21 8.72 -17.87 -36.89
N VAL A 22 8.41 -18.15 -35.63
CA VAL A 22 7.80 -17.19 -34.70
C VAL A 22 8.65 -17.09 -33.43
N ALA A 23 8.57 -15.95 -32.74
CA ALA A 23 9.37 -15.68 -31.55
C ALA A 23 8.70 -16.23 -30.27
N GLU A 24 7.40 -16.46 -30.33
CA GLU A 24 6.58 -16.93 -29.22
C GLU A 24 6.84 -18.42 -28.95
N ASP A 25 6.81 -18.79 -27.67
CA ASP A 25 6.90 -20.19 -27.28
C ASP A 25 5.64 -20.98 -27.69
N SER A 26 5.76 -22.31 -27.73
CA SER A 26 4.69 -23.19 -28.18
C SER A 26 3.42 -23.10 -27.35
N LYS A 27 3.52 -22.78 -26.05
CA LYS A 27 2.36 -22.63 -25.17
C LYS A 27 1.62 -21.33 -25.46
N ALA A 28 2.34 -20.20 -25.48
CA ALA A 28 1.76 -18.90 -25.78
C ALA A 28 1.09 -18.88 -27.15
N LEU A 29 1.73 -19.47 -28.16
CA LEU A 29 1.17 -19.59 -29.50
C LEU A 29 -0.07 -20.50 -29.53
N ARG A 30 -0.06 -21.62 -28.79
CA ARG A 30 -1.23 -22.51 -28.71
C ARG A 30 -2.43 -21.80 -28.10
N ILE A 31 -2.24 -21.09 -26.98
CA ILE A 31 -3.31 -20.32 -26.32
C ILE A 31 -3.89 -19.31 -27.32
N LEU A 32 -3.02 -18.54 -27.98
CA LEU A 32 -3.43 -17.53 -28.96
C LEU A 32 -4.22 -18.14 -30.13
N ILE A 33 -3.69 -19.20 -30.75
CA ILE A 33 -4.31 -19.85 -31.91
C ILE A 33 -5.68 -20.43 -31.56
N LEU A 34 -5.84 -21.00 -30.36
CA LEU A 34 -7.13 -21.54 -29.93
C LEU A 34 -8.22 -20.46 -29.90
N HIS A 35 -7.89 -19.20 -29.61
CA HIS A 35 -8.84 -18.09 -29.67
C HIS A 35 -9.31 -17.73 -31.10
N CYS A 36 -8.63 -18.21 -32.14
CA CYS A 36 -9.10 -18.09 -33.53
C CYS A 36 -10.21 -19.09 -33.88
N TYR A 37 -10.41 -20.13 -33.06
CA TYR A 37 -11.40 -21.16 -33.29
C TYR A 37 -12.67 -20.89 -32.47
N PRO A 38 -13.87 -21.21 -33.00
CA PRO A 38 -15.13 -21.10 -32.29
C PRO A 38 -15.30 -22.26 -31.29
N LEU A 39 -14.39 -22.35 -30.32
CA LEU A 39 -14.40 -23.32 -29.24
C LEU A 39 -14.61 -22.60 -27.91
N ASP A 40 -15.48 -23.14 -27.06
CA ASP A 40 -15.53 -22.77 -25.65
C ASP A 40 -14.30 -23.35 -24.96
N LEU A 41 -13.24 -22.56 -24.90
CA LEU A 41 -11.99 -22.97 -24.26
C LEU A 41 -12.17 -22.89 -22.74
N GLN A 42 -12.19 -24.05 -22.09
CA GLN A 42 -11.94 -24.13 -20.65
C GLN A 42 -10.43 -24.02 -20.43
N ASP A 43 -10.00 -22.88 -19.91
CA ASP A 43 -8.58 -22.50 -19.81
C ASP A 43 -7.99 -22.91 -18.45
N GLU A 44 -8.38 -24.07 -17.92
CA GLU A 44 -8.04 -24.48 -16.55
C GLU A 44 -6.56 -24.83 -16.39
N GLU A 45 -5.93 -25.38 -17.43
CA GLU A 45 -4.56 -25.89 -17.39
C GLU A 45 -3.49 -24.78 -17.46
N ASN A 46 -3.80 -23.64 -18.09
CA ASN A 46 -2.83 -22.57 -18.30
C ASN A 46 -2.67 -21.71 -17.04
N ASP A 47 -1.41 -21.44 -16.68
CA ASP A 47 -1.08 -20.54 -15.58
C ASP A 47 -1.10 -19.07 -16.01
N VAL A 48 -0.97 -18.17 -15.04
CA VAL A 48 -1.02 -16.72 -15.29
C VAL A 48 0.12 -16.21 -16.18
N ILE A 49 1.28 -16.88 -16.19
CA ILE A 49 2.44 -16.49 -17.00
C ILE A 49 2.21 -16.88 -18.45
N ASP A 50 1.71 -18.09 -18.69
CA ASP A 50 1.39 -18.60 -20.01
C ASP A 50 0.33 -17.70 -20.68
N ILE A 51 -0.71 -17.30 -19.94
CA ILE A 51 -1.74 -16.36 -20.40
C ILE A 51 -1.15 -14.97 -20.66
N ALA A 52 -0.29 -14.46 -19.76
CA ALA A 52 0.37 -13.17 -19.94
C ALA A 52 1.20 -13.09 -21.25
N ARG A 53 1.95 -14.15 -21.56
CA ARG A 53 2.71 -14.23 -22.83
C ARG A 53 1.79 -14.27 -24.04
N ALA A 54 0.69 -15.01 -23.94
CA ALA A 54 -0.30 -15.07 -25.01
C ALA A 54 -0.96 -13.70 -25.27
N ILE A 55 -1.23 -12.90 -24.23
CA ILE A 55 -1.72 -11.53 -24.35
C ILE A 55 -0.71 -10.64 -25.10
N VAL A 56 0.57 -10.70 -24.75
CA VAL A 56 1.61 -9.95 -25.47
C VAL A 56 1.67 -10.36 -26.95
N ALA A 57 1.56 -11.65 -27.24
CA ALA A 57 1.47 -12.14 -28.61
C ALA A 57 0.21 -11.63 -29.33
N ALA A 58 -0.94 -11.62 -28.67
CA ALA A 58 -2.19 -11.08 -29.24
C ALA A 58 -2.05 -9.61 -29.61
N ARG A 59 -1.42 -8.78 -28.76
CA ARG A 59 -1.11 -7.37 -29.08
C ARG A 59 -0.22 -7.27 -30.31
N LYS A 60 0.87 -8.04 -30.35
CA LYS A 60 1.81 -8.06 -31.48
C LYS A 60 1.12 -8.42 -32.80
N TYR A 61 0.18 -9.37 -32.76
CA TYR A 61 -0.56 -9.83 -33.94
C TYR A 61 -1.88 -9.09 -34.17
N VAL A 62 -2.17 -8.04 -33.39
CA VAL A 62 -3.38 -7.21 -33.50
C VAL A 62 -4.66 -8.04 -33.42
N MET A 63 -4.72 -8.92 -32.41
CA MET A 63 -5.83 -9.83 -32.14
C MET A 63 -6.68 -9.33 -30.95
N ASP A 64 -7.25 -8.13 -31.08
CA ASP A 64 -7.92 -7.38 -30.00
C ASP A 64 -8.99 -8.19 -29.24
N ILE A 65 -9.74 -9.05 -29.95
CA ILE A 65 -10.78 -9.89 -29.32
C ILE A 65 -10.16 -10.98 -28.45
N ALA A 66 -9.08 -11.61 -28.92
CA ALA A 66 -8.36 -12.63 -28.17
C ALA A 66 -7.67 -12.01 -26.95
N GLU A 67 -7.01 -10.86 -27.15
CA GLU A 67 -6.42 -10.06 -26.09
C GLU A 67 -7.43 -9.79 -24.96
N LYS A 68 -8.55 -9.14 -25.27
CA LYS A 68 -9.58 -8.81 -24.28
C LYS A 68 -10.17 -10.02 -23.57
N ARG A 69 -10.28 -11.16 -24.25
CA ARG A 69 -10.75 -12.42 -23.64
C ARG A 69 -9.72 -12.95 -22.65
N MET A 70 -8.45 -13.02 -23.06
CA MET A 70 -7.37 -13.50 -22.21
C MET A 70 -7.12 -12.58 -21.02
N GLU A 71 -7.23 -11.24 -21.18
CA GLU A 71 -7.11 -10.30 -20.06
C GLU A 71 -8.15 -10.57 -18.96
N LYS A 72 -9.39 -10.89 -19.34
CA LYS A 72 -10.43 -11.27 -18.36
C LYS A 72 -10.09 -12.57 -17.63
N ILE A 73 -9.55 -13.56 -18.35
CA ILE A 73 -9.14 -14.84 -17.77
C ILE A 73 -7.93 -14.65 -16.84
N LEU A 74 -6.95 -13.84 -17.28
CA LEU A 74 -5.79 -13.49 -16.49
C LEU A 74 -6.21 -12.79 -15.20
N PHE A 75 -7.07 -11.77 -15.30
CA PHE A 75 -7.49 -11.00 -14.13
C PHE A 75 -8.23 -11.88 -13.12
N SER A 76 -9.15 -12.75 -13.57
CA SER A 76 -9.88 -13.64 -12.67
C SER A 76 -8.97 -14.65 -11.95
N LYS A 77 -8.02 -15.26 -12.66
CA LYS A 77 -7.04 -16.18 -12.08
C LYS A 77 -6.02 -15.46 -11.20
N ALA A 78 -5.59 -14.28 -11.59
CA ALA A 78 -4.57 -13.55 -10.86
C ALA A 78 -5.12 -12.96 -9.55
N LEU A 79 -6.39 -12.53 -9.51
CA LEU A 79 -7.03 -12.05 -8.28
C LEU A 79 -7.02 -13.07 -7.14
N SER A 80 -7.25 -14.37 -7.43
CA SER A 80 -7.15 -15.39 -6.38
C SER A 80 -5.71 -15.58 -5.90
N LEU A 81 -4.74 -15.46 -6.80
CA LEU A 81 -3.32 -15.56 -6.48
C LEU A 81 -2.74 -14.33 -5.78
N VAL A 82 -3.35 -13.15 -5.91
CA VAL A 82 -2.91 -11.94 -5.22
C VAL A 82 -2.93 -12.16 -3.71
N GLU A 83 -3.90 -12.90 -3.19
CA GLU A 83 -4.03 -13.15 -1.75
C GLU A 83 -2.85 -13.94 -1.15
N ASP A 84 -2.36 -14.93 -1.89
CA ASP A 84 -1.33 -15.86 -1.44
C ASP A 84 0.08 -15.45 -1.89
N ARG A 85 0.18 -14.90 -3.11
CA ARG A 85 1.44 -14.59 -3.80
C ARG A 85 1.39 -13.19 -4.44
N PRO A 86 1.17 -12.12 -3.68
CA PRO A 86 1.05 -10.77 -4.25
C PRO A 86 2.33 -10.33 -4.93
N LEU A 87 3.51 -10.70 -4.42
CA LEU A 87 4.79 -10.34 -5.02
C LEU A 87 5.02 -11.02 -6.40
N HIS A 88 4.50 -12.24 -6.58
CA HIS A 88 4.49 -12.93 -7.87
C HIS A 88 3.67 -12.17 -8.90
N ILE A 89 2.46 -11.77 -8.51
CA ILE A 89 1.54 -11.04 -9.38
C ILE A 89 2.06 -9.63 -9.69
N TYR A 90 2.65 -8.95 -8.71
CA TYR A 90 3.31 -7.67 -8.92
C TYR A 90 4.44 -7.77 -9.96
N ALA A 91 5.33 -8.75 -9.81
CA ALA A 91 6.43 -8.95 -10.75
C ALA A 91 5.94 -9.28 -12.16
N LEU A 92 4.89 -10.10 -12.27
CA LEU A 92 4.22 -10.40 -13.53
C LEU A 92 3.63 -9.13 -14.17
N ALA A 93 2.97 -8.29 -13.38
CA ALA A 93 2.39 -7.04 -13.85
C ALA A 93 3.44 -6.05 -14.34
N CYS A 94 4.55 -5.87 -13.61
CA CYS A 94 5.68 -5.03 -14.03
C CYS A 94 6.28 -5.49 -15.36
N ARG A 95 6.46 -6.81 -15.51
CA ARG A 95 7.09 -7.39 -16.70
C ARG A 95 6.24 -7.24 -17.97
N TYR A 96 4.93 -7.32 -17.86
CA TYR A 96 4.02 -7.38 -19.02
C TYR A 96 3.10 -6.15 -19.16
N GLY A 97 3.26 -5.15 -18.28
CA GLY A 97 2.50 -3.90 -18.34
C GLY A 97 1.03 -4.03 -17.91
N PHE A 98 0.72 -4.90 -16.94
CA PHE A 98 -0.65 -5.06 -16.44
C PHE A 98 -0.91 -4.17 -15.22
N GLU A 99 -1.10 -2.87 -15.46
CA GLU A 99 -1.22 -1.85 -14.41
C GLU A 99 -2.25 -2.17 -13.32
N GLU A 100 -3.50 -2.45 -13.70
CA GLU A 100 -4.58 -2.73 -12.75
C GLU A 100 -4.24 -3.90 -11.82
N LEU A 101 -3.65 -4.95 -12.41
CA LEU A 101 -3.22 -6.12 -11.67
C LEU A 101 -2.03 -5.82 -10.75
N GLY A 102 -1.09 -5.02 -11.23
CA GLY A 102 0.05 -4.56 -10.45
C GLY A 102 -0.37 -3.72 -9.25
N ARG A 103 -1.31 -2.77 -9.44
CA ARG A 103 -1.88 -1.95 -8.36
C ARG A 103 -2.63 -2.81 -7.34
N ALA A 104 -3.42 -3.78 -7.77
CA ALA A 104 -4.08 -4.74 -6.88
C ALA A 104 -3.06 -5.55 -6.06
N ALA A 105 -2.01 -6.04 -6.71
CA ALA A 105 -0.93 -6.76 -6.05
C ALA A 105 -0.19 -5.88 -5.02
N VAL A 106 0.14 -4.63 -5.36
CA VAL A 106 0.81 -3.72 -4.41
C VAL A 106 -0.05 -3.50 -3.17
N ARG A 107 -1.35 -3.17 -3.32
CA ARG A 107 -2.25 -3.01 -2.16
C ARG A 107 -2.16 -4.21 -1.22
N ARG A 108 -2.17 -5.40 -1.78
CA ARG A 108 -2.06 -6.62 -0.98
C ARG A 108 -0.69 -6.80 -0.34
N THR A 109 0.40 -6.47 -1.04
CA THR A 109 1.72 -6.46 -0.39
C THR A 109 1.75 -5.51 0.79
N LEU A 110 1.10 -4.34 0.74
CA LEU A 110 1.12 -3.33 1.81
C LEU A 110 0.57 -3.89 3.14
N GLU A 111 -0.32 -4.88 3.09
CA GLU A 111 -0.88 -5.57 4.27
C GLU A 111 0.04 -6.61 4.91
N ILE A 112 1.14 -6.96 4.24
CA ILE A 112 2.05 -8.03 4.61
C ILE A 112 3.41 -7.43 4.96
N ARG A 113 3.98 -7.87 6.09
CA ARG A 113 5.33 -7.46 6.48
C ARG A 113 6.33 -7.91 5.42
N PRO A 114 7.32 -7.09 5.03
CA PRO A 114 8.24 -7.42 3.93
C PRO A 114 8.91 -8.80 4.05
N TYR A 115 9.34 -9.20 5.24
CA TYR A 115 9.98 -10.49 5.48
C TYR A 115 9.04 -11.72 5.38
N ARG A 116 7.73 -11.50 5.32
CA ARG A 116 6.71 -12.55 5.09
C ARG A 116 6.29 -12.67 3.64
N LEU A 117 6.78 -11.79 2.75
CA LEU A 117 6.53 -11.92 1.32
C LEU A 117 7.39 -13.04 0.76
N SER A 118 6.73 -14.05 0.16
CA SER A 118 7.43 -15.16 -0.48
C SER A 118 8.16 -14.67 -1.73
N PRO A 119 9.46 -15.00 -1.90
CA PRO A 119 10.18 -14.66 -3.12
C PRO A 119 9.58 -15.39 -4.32
N SER A 120 9.63 -14.73 -5.48
CA SER A 120 9.07 -15.26 -6.73
C SER A 120 10.14 -15.34 -7.82
N PRO A 121 10.21 -16.41 -8.64
CA PRO A 121 11.12 -16.49 -9.77
C PRO A 121 11.00 -15.30 -10.75
N GLU A 122 9.81 -14.73 -10.85
CA GLU A 122 9.44 -13.61 -11.71
C GLU A 122 10.19 -12.32 -11.34
N LEU A 123 10.65 -12.20 -10.10
CA LEU A 123 11.48 -11.08 -9.63
C LEU A 123 12.81 -10.98 -10.40
N LYS A 124 13.29 -12.07 -11.00
CA LYS A 124 14.49 -12.04 -11.86
C LYS A 124 14.30 -11.25 -13.15
N HIS A 125 13.06 -10.93 -13.49
CA HIS A 125 12.69 -10.31 -14.76
C HIS A 125 12.15 -8.89 -14.63
N ILE A 126 12.14 -8.34 -13.41
CA ILE A 126 11.81 -6.93 -13.17
C ILE A 126 13.09 -6.13 -12.95
N SER A 127 12.99 -4.83 -13.16
CA SER A 127 14.09 -3.90 -12.91
C SER A 127 14.26 -3.63 -11.42
N GLY A 128 15.44 -3.12 -11.04
CA GLY A 128 15.64 -2.57 -9.69
C GLY A 128 14.69 -1.40 -9.40
N MET A 129 14.26 -0.67 -10.44
CA MET A 129 13.31 0.43 -10.30
C MET A 129 11.92 -0.05 -9.92
N ASP A 130 11.46 -1.18 -10.45
CA ASP A 130 10.17 -1.78 -10.07
C ASP A 130 10.15 -2.10 -8.58
N MET A 131 11.18 -2.81 -8.09
CA MET A 131 11.30 -3.08 -6.65
C MET A 131 11.47 -1.82 -5.80
N TYR A 132 12.19 -0.82 -6.31
CA TYR A 132 12.33 0.47 -5.63
C TYR A 132 10.96 1.16 -5.46
N GLN A 133 10.14 1.22 -6.51
CA GLN A 133 8.80 1.82 -6.45
C GLN A 133 7.91 1.16 -5.39
N LEU A 134 7.93 -0.18 -5.29
CA LEU A 134 7.17 -0.91 -4.28
C LEU A 134 7.58 -0.52 -2.85
N ASN A 135 8.89 -0.42 -2.59
CA ASN A 135 9.39 -0.01 -1.28
C ASN A 135 9.10 1.47 -1.01
N GLN A 136 9.30 2.33 -2.01
CA GLN A 136 9.02 3.76 -1.94
C GLN A 136 7.53 4.03 -1.70
N CYS A 137 6.64 3.18 -2.22
CA CYS A 137 5.20 3.27 -1.95
C CYS A 137 4.91 3.18 -0.44
N ARG A 138 5.54 2.25 0.30
CA ARG A 138 5.35 2.13 1.76
C ARG A 138 5.79 3.40 2.47
N HIS A 139 7.00 3.85 2.13
CA HIS A 139 7.60 5.02 2.74
C HIS A 139 6.75 6.28 2.47
N ARG A 140 6.29 6.49 1.22
CA ARG A 140 5.37 7.58 0.87
C ARG A 140 4.06 7.54 1.65
N CYS A 141 3.48 6.35 1.86
CA CYS A 141 2.25 6.24 2.65
C CYS A 141 2.46 6.69 4.09
N ALA A 142 3.54 6.26 4.74
CA ALA A 142 3.84 6.66 6.12
C ALA A 142 4.17 8.15 6.21
N HIS A 143 4.96 8.67 5.27
CA HIS A 143 5.34 10.08 5.21
C HIS A 143 4.13 11.00 5.04
N ALA A 144 3.27 10.71 4.05
CA ALA A 144 2.07 11.50 3.81
C ALA A 144 1.09 11.46 4.99
N LEU A 145 1.09 10.36 5.76
CA LEU A 145 0.27 10.25 6.97
C LEU A 145 0.81 11.09 8.12
N TRP A 146 2.13 11.10 8.32
CA TRP A 146 2.79 12.00 9.25
C TRP A 146 2.55 13.48 8.90
N ASP A 147 2.76 13.85 7.64
CA ASP A 147 2.53 15.22 7.15
C ASP A 147 1.08 15.64 7.32
N TRP A 148 0.13 14.75 7.03
CA TRP A 148 -1.27 15.06 7.25
C TRP A 148 -1.57 15.25 8.74
N TYR A 149 -1.07 14.37 9.61
CA TYR A 149 -1.35 14.43 11.04
C TYR A 149 -0.76 15.70 11.70
N PHE A 150 0.42 16.16 11.30
CA PHE A 150 1.02 17.36 11.90
C PHE A 150 0.80 18.65 11.11
N GLY A 151 0.56 18.55 9.81
CA GLY A 151 0.22 19.68 8.96
C GLY A 151 -1.23 20.13 9.10
N THR A 152 -2.12 19.23 9.54
CA THR A 152 -3.47 19.62 9.95
C THR A 152 -3.41 20.13 11.39
N LYS A 153 -3.90 21.34 11.64
CA LYS A 153 -4.11 21.82 13.01
C LYS A 153 -5.22 20.98 13.64
N HIS A 154 -4.84 19.86 14.25
CA HIS A 154 -5.75 19.02 15.02
C HIS A 154 -6.06 19.65 16.41
N ALA A 155 -5.42 20.76 16.77
CA ALA A 155 -5.66 21.51 18.00
C ALA A 155 -6.92 22.41 17.92
N PHE A 156 -7.45 22.79 19.08
CA PHE A 156 -8.47 23.83 19.25
C PHE A 156 -8.11 25.07 18.41
N GLU A 157 -8.83 25.30 17.31
CA GLU A 157 -8.84 26.63 16.70
C GLU A 157 -9.75 27.52 17.54
N ASP A 158 -9.15 28.40 18.34
CA ASP A 158 -9.85 29.58 18.83
C ASP A 158 -10.06 30.48 17.61
N GLN A 159 -11.22 30.38 16.96
CA GLN A 159 -11.57 31.24 15.83
C GLN A 159 -11.85 32.66 16.34
N GLY A 160 -10.79 33.40 16.65
CA GLY A 160 -10.87 34.78 17.08
C GLY A 160 -11.73 34.98 18.33
N SER A 161 -11.93 36.26 18.69
CA SER A 161 -12.30 36.72 20.03
C SER A 161 -13.56 36.10 20.69
N TYR A 162 -14.42 35.34 20.00
CA TYR A 162 -15.61 34.68 20.56
C TYR A 162 -16.13 33.54 19.64
N GLY A 163 -15.24 32.66 19.13
CA GLY A 163 -15.65 31.48 18.36
C GLY A 163 -15.91 30.27 19.28
N GLU A 164 -16.97 29.50 19.03
CA GLU A 164 -17.15 28.20 19.70
C GLU A 164 -16.02 27.25 19.26
N PRO A 165 -15.35 26.55 20.19
CA PRO A 165 -14.29 25.62 19.83
C PRO A 165 -14.85 24.51 18.93
N ILE A 166 -14.24 24.30 17.76
CA ILE A 166 -14.55 23.14 16.93
C ILE A 166 -13.92 21.93 17.62
N GLU A 167 -14.76 21.12 18.28
CA GLU A 167 -14.34 19.84 18.84
C GLU A 167 -13.96 18.90 17.70
N VAL A 168 -12.66 18.63 17.53
CA VAL A 168 -12.21 17.46 16.79
C VAL A 168 -12.42 16.26 17.73
N PRO A 169 -13.25 15.25 17.37
CA PRO A 169 -13.75 14.23 18.31
C PRO A 169 -12.68 13.42 19.08
N TYR A 170 -11.43 13.44 18.62
CA TYR A 170 -10.32 12.65 19.15
C TYR A 170 -9.15 13.48 19.70
N VAL A 171 -9.25 14.81 19.75
CA VAL A 171 -8.15 15.69 20.19
C VAL A 171 -8.49 16.38 21.50
N TRP A 172 -8.49 15.60 22.58
CA TRP A 172 -8.49 16.13 23.94
C TRP A 172 -7.14 15.82 24.61
N PHE A 173 -6.07 16.43 24.08
CA PHE A 173 -4.79 16.56 24.79
C PHE A 173 -4.71 17.93 25.50
N ASP A 174 -5.86 18.42 25.97
CA ASP A 174 -5.92 19.69 26.67
C ASP A 174 -5.35 19.52 28.08
N GLU A 175 -4.27 20.25 28.36
CA GLU A 175 -3.68 20.32 29.69
C GLU A 175 -4.54 21.14 30.66
N ARG A 176 -5.44 22.02 30.19
CA ARG A 176 -6.20 22.96 31.04
C ARG A 176 -7.09 22.25 32.07
N PRO A 177 -7.88 21.20 31.74
CA PRO A 177 -8.62 20.42 32.74
C PRO A 177 -7.69 19.74 33.76
N HIS A 178 -6.51 19.29 33.31
CA HIS A 178 -5.51 18.62 34.15
C HIS A 178 -4.81 19.61 35.10
N ASN A 179 -4.51 20.83 34.62
CA ASN A 179 -3.88 21.89 35.39
C ASN A 179 -4.86 22.53 36.39
N TRP A 180 -6.13 22.71 36.02
CA TRP A 180 -7.16 23.21 36.94
C TRP A 180 -7.34 22.31 38.16
N ILE A 181 -7.38 20.98 37.96
CA ILE A 181 -7.44 20.03 39.08
C ILE A 181 -6.15 20.04 39.91
N LYS A 182 -4.96 20.10 39.29
CA LYS A 182 -3.68 20.20 40.04
C LYS A 182 -3.65 21.40 40.98
N GLU A 183 -4.27 22.51 40.58
CA GLU A 183 -4.33 23.73 41.40
C GLU A 183 -5.40 23.67 42.51
N HIS A 184 -6.51 22.95 42.29
CA HIS A 184 -7.70 23.01 43.15
C HIS A 184 -8.02 21.74 43.94
N ASN A 185 -7.40 20.59 43.63
CA ASN A 185 -7.65 19.31 44.29
C ASN A 185 -6.31 18.61 44.60
N LYS A 186 -5.96 18.50 45.88
CA LYS A 186 -4.67 17.93 46.37
C LYS A 186 -4.56 16.40 46.24
N GLU A 187 -5.42 15.75 45.46
CA GLU A 187 -5.33 14.31 45.22
C GLU A 187 -4.29 14.00 44.15
N GLU A 188 -3.49 12.94 44.37
CA GLU A 188 -2.42 12.49 43.47
C GLU A 188 -2.99 12.10 42.10
N HIS A 189 -2.96 13.04 41.15
CA HIS A 189 -3.26 12.78 39.75
C HIS A 189 -1.97 12.76 38.93
N THR A 190 -1.54 11.57 38.54
CA THR A 190 -0.30 11.35 37.78
C THR A 190 -0.60 11.30 36.27
N CYS A 191 -1.11 12.38 35.69
CA CYS A 191 -1.11 12.52 34.23
C CYS A 191 0.10 13.35 33.80
N THR A 192 1.04 12.73 33.09
CA THR A 192 2.22 13.41 32.55
C THR A 192 1.96 13.85 31.11
N PHE A 193 2.04 15.16 30.88
CA PHE A 193 2.12 15.75 29.55
C PHE A 193 3.58 15.94 29.20
N GLU A 194 3.98 15.48 28.03
CA GLU A 194 5.37 15.45 27.63
C GLU A 194 5.49 15.93 26.18
N TRP A 195 6.51 16.76 25.95
CA TRP A 195 6.95 17.12 24.61
C TRP A 195 7.85 16.00 24.08
N THR A 196 7.33 15.19 23.16
CA THR A 196 8.08 14.09 22.55
C THR A 196 8.49 14.47 21.14
N ARG A 197 9.81 14.55 20.91
CA ARG A 197 10.38 14.71 19.58
C ARG A 197 10.44 13.35 18.89
N VAL A 198 9.80 13.21 17.74
CA VAL A 198 9.82 12.02 16.90
C VAL A 198 10.67 12.31 15.66
N LEU A 199 11.74 11.54 15.50
CA LEU A 199 12.63 11.57 14.34
C LEU A 199 12.21 10.49 13.35
N ARG A 200 12.19 10.78 12.05
CA ARG A 200 11.93 9.75 11.03
C ARG A 200 13.18 8.88 10.86
N GLN A 201 12.97 7.62 10.47
CA GLN A 201 14.08 6.69 10.24
C GLN A 201 14.98 7.12 9.07
N ASP A 202 14.46 7.94 8.16
CA ASP A 202 15.15 8.42 6.95
C ASP A 202 15.88 9.75 7.18
N ASP A 203 15.71 10.37 8.37
CA ASP A 203 16.34 11.64 8.77
C ASP A 203 17.82 11.50 9.17
N TRP A 204 18.55 10.50 8.68
CA TRP A 204 20.01 10.40 8.91
C TRP A 204 20.79 11.61 8.39
N SER A 205 20.18 12.46 7.54
CA SER A 205 20.76 13.73 7.08
C SER A 205 20.82 14.81 8.17
N SER A 206 20.08 14.66 9.27
CA SER A 206 20.07 15.62 10.40
C SER A 206 21.41 15.71 11.15
N TYR A 207 22.39 14.85 10.86
CA TYR A 207 23.76 15.02 11.36
C TYR A 207 24.54 16.15 10.66
N ILE A 208 24.03 16.74 9.57
CA ILE A 208 24.76 17.73 8.76
C ILE A 208 24.29 19.18 9.00
N SER A 209 23.16 19.42 9.65
CA SER A 209 22.75 20.79 10.02
C SER A 209 21.87 20.82 11.29
N PRO A 210 22.37 21.34 12.42
CA PRO A 210 21.59 21.47 13.67
C PRO A 210 20.48 22.52 13.61
N ASP A 211 20.45 23.35 12.55
CA ASP A 211 19.64 24.58 12.49
C ASP A 211 18.37 24.47 11.64
N LEU A 212 18.01 23.27 11.15
CA LEU A 212 16.74 23.04 10.45
C LEU A 212 15.77 22.29 11.36
N ASP A 213 14.95 23.05 12.09
CA ASP A 213 13.76 22.60 12.81
C ASP A 213 12.65 22.05 11.87
N GLU A 214 12.87 21.99 10.54
CA GLU A 214 11.83 21.78 9.54
C GLU A 214 11.33 20.33 9.42
N ASP A 215 12.07 19.32 9.90
CA ASP A 215 11.74 17.90 9.67
C ASP A 215 11.34 17.10 10.94
N ASN A 216 11.37 17.73 12.12
CA ASN A 216 11.07 17.03 13.37
C ASN A 216 9.60 17.18 13.75
N TYR A 217 8.91 16.06 13.94
CA TYR A 217 7.55 16.11 14.48
C TYR A 217 7.57 16.16 16.01
N ILE A 218 6.81 17.11 16.57
CA ILE A 218 6.69 17.31 18.01
C ILE A 218 5.28 16.94 18.46
N ILE A 219 5.18 15.94 19.32
CA ILE A 219 3.92 15.54 19.96
C ILE A 219 3.87 16.18 21.34
N TYR A 220 2.86 17.00 21.60
CA TYR A 220 2.49 17.42 22.96
C TYR A 220 1.20 16.73 23.38
N ALA A 221 1.31 15.71 24.20
CA ALA A 221 0.18 14.91 24.64
C ALA A 221 0.50 14.17 25.94
N THR A 222 -0.46 13.39 26.42
CA THR A 222 -0.23 12.46 27.52
C THR A 222 0.80 11.40 27.11
N SER A 223 1.59 10.92 28.06
CA SER A 223 2.59 9.86 27.84
C SER A 223 1.97 8.57 27.29
N TRP A 224 0.77 8.19 27.76
CA TRP A 224 0.05 7.03 27.25
C TRP A 224 -0.33 7.16 25.77
N TRP A 225 -0.77 8.35 25.34
CA TRP A 225 -1.14 8.62 23.96
C TRP A 225 0.09 8.60 23.06
N THR A 226 1.13 9.32 23.47
CA THR A 226 2.39 9.40 22.74
C THR A 226 2.95 8.00 22.49
N THR A 227 2.93 7.15 23.52
CA THR A 227 3.37 5.75 23.42
C THR A 227 2.54 4.98 22.41
N TYR A 228 1.20 5.05 22.51
CA TYR A 228 0.29 4.40 21.56
C TYR A 228 0.52 4.86 20.12
N PHE A 229 0.58 6.17 19.90
CA PHE A 229 0.69 6.77 18.57
C PHE A 229 2.03 6.48 17.90
N VAL A 230 3.14 6.62 18.62
CA VAL A 230 4.48 6.29 18.10
C VAL A 230 4.58 4.80 17.74
N GLN A 231 4.02 3.93 18.57
CA GLN A 231 3.96 2.51 18.27
C GLN A 231 3.14 2.25 17.00
N LEU A 232 1.97 2.89 16.86
CA LEU A 232 1.11 2.76 15.69
C LEU A 232 1.81 3.17 14.40
N MET A 233 2.48 4.32 14.42
CA MET A 233 3.23 4.81 13.26
C MET A 233 4.34 3.86 12.85
N LYS A 234 5.09 3.28 13.81
CA LYS A 234 6.12 2.27 13.53
C LYS A 234 5.57 1.03 12.82
N ALA A 235 4.33 0.62 13.09
CA ALA A 235 3.75 -0.48 12.35
C ALA A 235 3.15 -0.08 11.00
N ILE A 236 2.68 1.16 10.87
CA ILE A 236 2.21 1.69 9.59
C ILE A 236 3.38 1.81 8.61
N GLU A 237 4.56 2.21 9.07
CA GLU A 237 5.79 2.20 8.28
C GLU A 237 6.08 0.82 7.67
N VAL A 238 5.75 -0.26 8.39
CA VAL A 238 5.90 -1.64 7.90
C VAL A 238 4.72 -2.05 7.01
N CYS A 239 3.49 -1.79 7.48
CA CYS A 239 2.24 -2.21 6.88
C CYS A 239 1.23 -1.05 6.86
N PRO A 240 1.24 -0.18 5.84
CA PRO A 240 0.38 1.00 5.81
C PRO A 240 -1.03 0.63 5.35
N THR A 241 -1.86 0.13 6.26
CA THR A 241 -3.20 -0.36 5.93
C THR A 241 -4.20 -0.05 7.04
N ARG A 242 -5.48 0.12 6.70
CA ARG A 242 -6.58 0.18 7.67
C ARG A 242 -6.52 -0.95 8.69
N ARG A 243 -6.26 -2.18 8.23
CA ARG A 243 -6.13 -3.35 9.12
C ARG A 243 -5.05 -3.15 10.17
N THR A 244 -3.95 -2.47 9.84
CA THR A 244 -2.95 -2.07 10.83
C THR A 244 -3.62 -1.17 11.86
N VAL A 245 -4.21 -0.03 11.52
CA VAL A 245 -4.86 0.87 12.51
C VAL A 245 -5.79 0.14 13.50
N PHE A 246 -6.64 -0.76 13.00
CA PHE A 246 -7.58 -1.51 13.84
C PHE A 246 -6.96 -2.69 14.59
N LYS A 247 -6.05 -3.45 13.96
CA LYS A 247 -5.43 -4.67 14.55
C LYS A 247 -4.05 -4.43 15.15
N PHE A 248 -3.53 -3.20 15.07
CA PHE A 248 -2.13 -2.86 15.29
C PHE A 248 -1.65 -3.31 16.66
N SER A 249 -2.52 -3.33 17.67
CA SER A 249 -2.33 -4.22 18.80
C SER A 249 -3.53 -4.13 19.70
N ASP A 250 -4.27 -5.24 19.80
CA ASP A 250 -5.18 -5.43 20.92
C ASP A 250 -4.43 -5.09 22.23
N GLN A 251 -3.17 -5.50 22.34
CA GLN A 251 -2.30 -5.17 23.47
C GLN A 251 -2.03 -3.66 23.66
N ALA A 252 -1.53 -2.88 22.68
CA ALA A 252 -1.22 -1.47 22.95
C ALA A 252 -2.48 -0.62 23.11
N TYR A 253 -3.62 -1.05 22.55
CA TYR A 253 -4.91 -0.45 22.87
C TYR A 253 -5.25 -0.66 24.35
N TYR A 254 -5.18 -1.90 24.85
CA TYR A 254 -5.41 -2.18 26.27
C TYR A 254 -4.36 -1.55 27.19
N ASP A 255 -3.09 -1.49 26.77
CA ASP A 255 -2.02 -0.83 27.52
C ASP A 255 -2.26 0.68 27.62
N ALA A 256 -2.74 1.32 26.54
CA ALA A 256 -3.13 2.73 26.55
C ALA A 256 -4.31 2.98 27.50
N LEU A 257 -5.31 2.09 27.52
CA LEU A 257 -6.42 2.16 28.48
C LEU A 257 -5.95 1.94 29.93
N ALA A 258 -5.07 0.97 30.16
CA ALA A 258 -4.48 0.73 31.47
C ALA A 258 -3.68 1.93 31.96
N ALA A 259 -2.84 2.52 31.11
CA ALA A 259 -2.02 3.69 31.46
C ALA A 259 -2.88 4.95 31.70
N SER A 260 -3.90 5.17 30.88
CA SER A 260 -4.83 6.30 31.04
C SER A 260 -5.74 6.18 32.27
N SER A 261 -5.96 4.96 32.79
CA SER A 261 -6.82 4.71 33.95
C SER A 261 -6.37 5.41 35.24
N SER A 262 -5.08 5.74 35.34
CA SER A 262 -4.48 6.47 36.47
C SER A 262 -4.95 7.93 36.55
N CYS A 263 -5.46 8.50 35.44
CA CYS A 263 -5.97 9.86 35.38
C CYS A 263 -7.50 9.86 35.48
N THR A 264 -8.04 10.75 36.32
CA THR A 264 -9.49 10.90 36.54
C THR A 264 -10.27 11.34 35.31
N PHE A 265 -9.64 12.09 34.40
CA PHE A 265 -10.21 12.48 33.11
C PHE A 265 -9.96 11.43 32.04
N CYS A 266 -8.70 11.05 31.77
CA CYS A 266 -8.41 10.15 30.66
C CYS A 266 -9.15 8.81 30.80
N ARG A 267 -9.35 8.28 32.01
CA ARG A 267 -10.09 7.02 32.22
C ARG A 267 -11.53 7.03 31.70
N LEU A 268 -12.17 8.20 31.63
CA LEU A 268 -13.57 8.33 31.21
C LEU A 268 -13.69 8.35 29.68
N ASP A 269 -12.74 8.99 29.01
CA ASP A 269 -12.88 9.32 27.59
C ASP A 269 -11.84 8.64 26.68
N ALA A 270 -10.77 8.03 27.23
CA ALA A 270 -9.67 7.46 26.43
C ALA A 270 -10.16 6.41 25.42
N ALA A 271 -11.06 5.51 25.81
CA ALA A 271 -11.62 4.50 24.91
C ALA A 271 -12.36 5.15 23.73
N ARG A 272 -13.25 6.11 24.03
CA ARG A 272 -14.01 6.84 23.02
C ARG A 272 -13.09 7.59 22.05
N HIS A 273 -12.07 8.27 22.57
CA HIS A 273 -11.12 9.03 21.74
C HIS A 273 -10.27 8.12 20.86
N LEU A 274 -9.80 6.99 21.38
CA LEU A 274 -9.07 6.01 20.59
C LEU A 274 -9.93 5.43 19.46
N ASP A 275 -11.21 5.16 19.71
CA ASP A 275 -12.12 4.63 18.68
C ASP A 275 -12.42 5.67 17.58
N TYR A 276 -12.70 6.92 17.95
CA TYR A 276 -12.86 8.00 16.96
C TYR A 276 -11.59 8.23 16.15
N PHE A 277 -10.43 8.26 16.82
CA PHE A 277 -9.16 8.37 16.14
C PHE A 277 -8.95 7.23 15.13
N LYS A 278 -9.16 5.97 15.52
CA LYS A 278 -8.94 4.83 14.62
C LYS A 278 -9.75 4.92 13.34
N GLU A 279 -11.03 5.32 13.42
CA GLU A 279 -11.89 5.44 12.24
C GLU A 279 -11.40 6.52 11.27
N ASP A 280 -11.19 7.74 11.77
CA ASP A 280 -10.76 8.87 10.94
C ASP A 280 -9.34 8.66 10.39
N PHE A 281 -8.45 8.14 11.24
CA PHE A 281 -7.07 7.85 10.88
C PHE A 281 -6.97 6.73 9.84
N ALA A 282 -7.76 5.66 9.98
CA ALA A 282 -7.79 4.60 8.99
C ALA A 282 -8.39 5.05 7.66
N LYS A 283 -9.44 5.87 7.68
CA LYS A 283 -10.01 6.45 6.45
C LYS A 283 -8.98 7.27 5.71
N LYS A 284 -8.24 8.13 6.43
CA LYS A 284 -7.18 8.93 5.80
C LYS A 284 -6.06 8.06 5.25
N LEU A 285 -5.66 7.02 5.97
CA LEU A 285 -4.65 6.08 5.51
C LEU A 285 -5.09 5.39 4.20
N ASP A 286 -6.35 4.97 4.08
CA ASP A 286 -6.87 4.36 2.85
C ASP A 286 -6.83 5.32 1.64
N GLU A 287 -7.13 6.61 1.85
CA GLU A 287 -7.01 7.65 0.83
C GLU A 287 -5.55 7.80 0.37
N ILE A 288 -4.62 7.91 1.31
CA ILE A 288 -3.18 8.04 1.05
C ILE A 288 -2.64 6.81 0.31
N VAL A 289 -3.00 5.61 0.75
CA VAL A 289 -2.59 4.36 0.10
C VAL A 289 -3.12 4.29 -1.33
N THR A 290 -4.38 4.70 -1.54
CA THR A 290 -4.98 4.73 -2.88
C THR A 290 -4.22 5.68 -3.81
N GLN A 291 -3.85 6.87 -3.32
CA GLN A 291 -3.06 7.82 -4.08
C GLN A 291 -1.65 7.28 -4.37
N ALA A 292 -0.93 6.81 -3.35
CA ALA A 292 0.45 6.32 -3.50
C ALA A 292 0.54 5.11 -4.46
N VAL A 293 -0.45 4.22 -4.43
CA VAL A 293 -0.56 3.10 -5.39
C VAL A 293 -0.93 3.59 -6.80
N GLY A 294 -1.70 4.68 -6.92
CA GLY A 294 -2.02 5.33 -8.19
C GLY A 294 -0.82 5.97 -8.88
N GLU A 295 0.18 6.42 -8.11
CA GLU A 295 1.43 7.03 -8.60
C GLU A 295 2.47 6.00 -9.06
N LEU A 296 2.17 4.69 -9.01
CA LEU A 296 3.06 3.66 -9.55
C LEU A 296 3.05 3.68 -11.07
N GLU A 297 4.23 3.50 -11.65
CA GLU A 297 4.44 3.44 -13.08
C GLU A 297 4.77 2.00 -13.47
N PHE A 298 4.09 1.49 -14.48
CA PHE A 298 4.37 0.17 -15.05
C PHE A 298 4.90 0.35 -16.46
N GLN A 299 5.68 -0.64 -16.93
CA GLN A 299 6.14 -0.65 -18.30
C GLN A 299 4.94 -0.59 -19.25
N THR A 300 4.93 0.38 -20.15
CA THR A 300 4.01 0.35 -21.29
C THR A 300 4.47 -0.74 -22.25
N PRO A 301 3.59 -1.67 -22.65
CA PRO A 301 3.93 -2.79 -23.54
C PRO A 301 4.36 -2.36 -24.94
#